data_AF-A0A209A5H2-F1
#
_entry.id   AF-A0A209A5H2-F1
#
_cell.length_a   1.000
_cell.length_b   1.000
_cell.length_c   1.000
_cell.angle_alpha   90.00
_cell.angle_beta   90.00
_cell.angle_gamma   90.00
#
_symmetry.space_group_name_H-M   'P 1'
#
loop_
_entity.id
_entity.type
_entity.pdbx_description
1 polymer ?
#
loop_
_entity_poly.entity_id
_entity_poly.type
_entity_poly.pdbx_seq_one_letter_code
_entity_poly.pdbx_strand_id
1 'polypeptide(L)' 'MDITKSQSDFEAWWNAPEQAELRNSCAMGWGFRIWKAGRESIEVVIPPFDGYKDHVAKELQEALKIALRTAGIRIKGESE' A
#
# COMPACT_ATOMS: atom_id res chain seq x y z
N MET A 1 -4.29 -7.97 -4.38
CA MET A 1 -3.50 -6.72 -4.28
C MET A 1 -2.05 -7.02 -4.67
N ASP A 2 -1.51 -6.38 -5.71
CA ASP A 2 -0.07 -6.49 -6.02
C ASP A 2 0.68 -5.49 -5.15
N ILE A 3 1.45 -5.97 -4.18
CA ILE A 3 2.24 -5.14 -3.25
C ILE A 3 3.74 -5.32 -3.43
N THR A 4 4.18 -5.91 -4.55
CA THR A 4 5.56 -6.38 -4.72
C THR A 4 6.60 -5.28 -4.49
N LYS A 5 6.36 -4.07 -5.02
CA LYS A 5 7.24 -2.91 -4.77
C LYS A 5 7.24 -2.50 -3.31
N SER A 6 6.07 -2.33 -2.71
CA SER A 6 5.96 -1.90 -1.32
C SER A 6 6.54 -2.92 -0.34
N GLN A 7 6.44 -4.21 -0.64
CA GLN A 7 7.07 -5.28 0.13
C GLN A 7 8.60 -5.19 0.04
N SER A 8 9.14 -5.01 -1.17
CA SER A 8 10.58 -4.84 -1.37
C SER A 8 11.13 -3.62 -0.60
N ASP A 9 10.40 -2.50 -0.62
CA ASP A 9 10.77 -1.30 0.14
C ASP A 9 10.77 -1.57 1.66
N PHE A 10 9.79 -2.33 2.17
CA PHE A 10 9.76 -2.77 3.56
C PHE A 10 10.92 -3.70 3.91
N GLU A 11 11.24 -4.67 3.05
CA GLU A 11 12.35 -5.60 3.26
C GLU A 11 13.70 -4.87 3.27
N ALA A 12 13.89 -3.89 2.39
CA ALA A 12 15.08 -3.05 2.37
C ALA A 12 15.21 -2.23 3.65
N TRP A 13 14.12 -1.58 4.10
CA TRP A 13 14.09 -0.85 5.37
C TRP A 13 14.34 -1.78 6.56
N TRP A 14 13.68 -2.94 6.61
CA TRP A 14 13.78 -3.91 7.68
C TRP A 14 15.21 -4.42 7.85
N ASN A 15 15.94 -4.63 6.75
CA ASN A 15 17.31 -5.14 6.76
C ASN A 15 18.39 -4.07 6.96
N ALA A 16 18.03 -2.78 6.96
CA ALA A 16 18.97 -1.69 7.16
C ALA A 16 19.69 -1.80 8.54
N PRO A 17 20.98 -1.45 8.66
CA PRO A 17 21.75 -1.60 9.91
C PRO A 17 21.09 -0.95 11.14
N GLU A 18 20.38 0.16 10.93
CA GLU A 18 19.69 0.94 11.95
C GLU A 18 18.54 0.14 12.62
N GLN A 19 17.99 -0.86 11.93
CA GLN A 19 16.91 -1.71 12.46
C GLN A 19 17.42 -2.97 13.17
N ALA A 20 18.72 -3.08 13.48
CA ALA A 20 19.31 -4.26 14.10
C ALA A 20 18.61 -4.64 15.43
N GLU A 21 18.31 -3.66 16.28
CA GLU A 21 17.60 -3.90 17.55
C GLU A 21 16.19 -4.49 17.33
N LEU A 22 15.46 -3.95 16.35
CA LEU A 22 14.14 -4.46 15.97
C LEU A 22 14.23 -5.90 15.47
N ARG A 23 15.21 -6.24 14.62
CA ARG A 23 15.39 -7.61 14.11
C ARG A 23 15.81 -8.60 15.19
N ASN A 24 16.50 -8.14 16.23
CA ASN A 24 16.88 -8.97 17.38
C ASN A 24 15.70 -9.24 18.33
N SER A 25 14.71 -8.36 18.35
CA SER A 25 13.54 -8.45 19.25
C SER A 25 12.27 -8.98 18.58
N CYS A 26 12.14 -8.84 17.26
CA CYS A 26 10.96 -9.23 16.50
C CYS A 26 11.37 -10.03 15.26
N ALA A 27 10.84 -11.26 15.12
CA ALA A 27 11.06 -12.05 13.93
C ALA A 27 10.44 -11.37 12.70
N MET A 28 11.13 -11.43 11.56
CA MET A 28 10.67 -10.83 10.30
C MET A 28 9.24 -11.22 9.92
N GLY A 29 8.83 -12.47 10.20
CA GLY A 29 7.45 -12.91 9.96
C GLY A 29 6.40 -12.11 10.73
N TRP A 30 6.69 -11.71 11.98
CA TRP A 30 5.83 -10.83 12.76
C TRP A 30 5.93 -9.37 12.29
N GLY A 31 7.14 -8.89 11.98
CA GLY A 31 7.35 -7.56 11.41
C GLY A 31 6.54 -7.34 10.14
N PHE A 32 6.57 -8.31 9.22
CA PHE A 32 5.79 -8.27 7.98
C PHE A 32 4.28 -8.27 8.25
N ARG A 33 3.79 -9.07 9.19
CA ARG A 33 2.36 -9.09 9.56
C ARG A 33 1.89 -7.75 10.11
N ILE A 34 2.67 -7.13 11.00
CA ILE A 34 2.37 -5.83 11.59
C ILE A 34 2.36 -4.75 10.51
N TRP A 35 3.40 -4.72 9.67
CA TRP A 35 3.51 -3.79 8.56
C TRP A 35 2.33 -3.91 7.59
N LYS A 36 2.01 -5.14 7.17
CA LYS A 36 0.91 -5.42 6.25
C LYS A 36 -0.43 -5.00 6.84
N ALA A 37 -0.70 -5.34 8.11
CA ALA A 37 -1.92 -4.92 8.80
C ALA A 37 -2.03 -3.39 8.88
N GLY A 38 -0.92 -2.68 9.14
CA GLY A 38 -0.89 -1.21 9.13
C GLY A 38 -1.25 -0.64 7.76
N ARG A 39 -0.70 -1.20 6.68
CA ARG A 39 -1.02 -0.81 5.30
C ARG A 39 -2.50 -1.03 4.96
N GLU A 40 -3.03 -2.21 5.30
CA GLU A 40 -4.43 -2.58 5.05
C GLU A 40 -5.43 -1.81 5.91
N SER A 41 -5.00 -1.27 7.06
CA SER A 41 -5.83 -0.40 7.91
C SER A 41 -6.08 0.98 7.30
N ILE A 42 -5.24 1.42 6.36
CA ILE A 42 -5.41 2.69 5.66
C ILE A 42 -6.44 2.49 4.55
N GLU A 43 -7.63 3.05 4.75
CA GLU A 43 -8.71 3.04 3.77
C GLU A 43 -8.86 4.43 3.13
N VAL A 44 -8.77 4.50 1.80
CA VAL A 44 -8.94 5.73 1.02
C VAL A 44 -10.29 5.71 0.28
N VAL A 45 -11.03 6.80 0.40
CA VAL A 45 -12.23 7.05 -0.42
C VAL A 45 -11.82 7.83 -1.67
N ILE A 46 -12.05 7.25 -2.84
CA ILE A 46 -11.88 7.97 -4.10
C ILE A 46 -13.20 8.70 -4.39
N PRO A 47 -13.21 10.05 -4.41
CA PRO A 47 -14.43 10.80 -4.72
C PRO A 47 -14.88 10.52 -6.16
N PRO A 48 -16.19 10.60 -6.44
CA PRO A 48 -16.69 10.53 -7.80
C PRO A 48 -16.12 11.68 -8.62
N PHE A 49 -15.68 11.39 -9.84
CA PHE A 49 -15.25 12.41 -10.80
C PHE A 49 -16.51 12.92 -11.53
N ASP A 50 -17.18 13.92 -10.96
CA ASP A 50 -18.44 14.47 -11.48
C ASP A 50 -18.27 15.75 -12.34
N GLY A 51 -17.05 16.29 -12.45
CA GLY A 51 -16.78 17.56 -13.15
C GLY A 51 -16.05 17.49 -14.49
N TYR A 52 -15.46 16.35 -14.86
CA TYR A 52 -14.64 16.25 -16.08
C TYR A 52 -15.42 15.57 -17.21
N LYS A 53 -15.64 16.31 -18.30
CA LYS A 53 -15.86 15.68 -19.61
C LYS A 53 -14.57 14.92 -19.96
N ASP A 54 -14.73 13.79 -20.63
CA ASP A 54 -13.67 13.05 -21.33
C ASP A 54 -12.91 11.96 -20.56
N HIS A 55 -12.61 10.93 -21.35
CA HIS A 55 -11.89 9.68 -21.08
C HIS A 55 -10.63 9.84 -20.21
N VAL A 56 -10.00 11.01 -20.25
CA VAL A 56 -8.84 11.40 -19.42
C VAL A 56 -9.12 11.25 -17.93
N ALA A 57 -10.33 11.60 -17.47
CA ALA A 57 -10.69 11.45 -16.06
C ALA A 57 -10.77 9.98 -15.61
N LYS A 58 -11.18 9.08 -16.52
CA LYS A 58 -11.26 7.64 -16.24
C LYS A 58 -9.87 7.01 -16.19
N GLU A 59 -9.00 7.34 -17.15
CA GLU A 59 -7.63 6.83 -17.18
C GLU A 59 -6.85 7.28 -15.94
N LEU A 60 -7.00 8.54 -15.53
CA LEU A 60 -6.38 9.05 -14.31
C LEU A 60 -6.92 8.34 -13.05
N GLN A 61 -8.22 8.09 -12.99
CA GLN A 61 -8.83 7.38 -11.87
C GLN A 61 -8.30 5.94 -11.76
N GLU A 62 -8.19 5.22 -12.88
CA GLU A 62 -7.63 3.86 -12.88
C GLU A 62 -6.13 3.85 -12.53
N ALA A 63 -5.36 4.80 -13.06
CA ALA A 63 -3.94 4.96 -12.69
C ALA A 63 -3.77 5.22 -11.19
N LEU A 64 -4.62 6.06 -10.60
CA LEU A 64 -4.65 6.31 -9.15
C LEU A 64 -4.96 5.04 -8.36
N LYS A 65 -5.99 4.27 -8.75
CA LYS A 65 -6.33 3.01 -8.09
C LYS A 65 -5.16 2.02 -8.14
N ILE A 66 -4.50 1.89 -9.29
CA ILE A 66 -3.31 1.03 -9.43
C ILE A 66 -2.20 1.50 -8.50
N ALA A 67 -1.88 2.79 -8.48
CA ALA A 67 -0.82 3.33 -7.61
C ALA A 67 -1.10 3.07 -6.11
N LEU A 68 -2.36 3.25 -5.67
CA LEU A 68 -2.78 2.98 -4.29
C LEU A 68 -2.62 1.49 -3.94
N ARG A 69 -3.06 0.59 -4.82
CA ARG A 69 -2.92 -0.87 -4.62
C ARG A 69 -1.45 -1.30 -4.60
N THR A 70 -0.62 -0.77 -5.48
CA THR A 70 0.84 -1.01 -5.50
C THR A 70 1.52 -0.54 -4.22
N ALA A 71 1.01 0.56 -3.63
CA ALA A 71 1.42 1.04 -2.33
C ALA A 71 0.82 0.23 -1.16
N GLY A 72 0.02 -0.79 -1.40
CA GLY A 72 -0.62 -1.58 -0.34
C GLY A 72 -1.73 -0.86 0.41
N ILE A 73 -2.30 0.22 -0.14
CA ILE A 73 -3.36 1.00 0.49
C ILE A 73 -4.72 0.48 0.04
N ARG A 74 -5.65 0.31 0.99
CA ARG A 74 -7.00 -0.17 0.69
C ARG A 74 -7.87 0.95 0.14
N ILE A 75 -8.70 0.63 -0.86
CA ILE A 75 -9.69 1.54 -1.42
C ILE A 75 -11.06 1.14 -0.88
N LYS A 76 -11.80 2.12 -0.33
CA LYS A 76 -13.11 1.88 0.26
C LYS A 76 -14.09 1.31 -0.76
N GLY A 77 -14.78 0.24 -0.39
CA GLY A 77 -15.79 -0.41 -1.24
C GLY A 77 -15.22 -1.47 -2.19
N GLU A 78 -13.90 -1.68 -2.23
CA GLU A 78 -13.32 -2.87 -2.86
C GLU A 78 -13.33 -4.01 -1.83
N SER A 79 -14.14 -5.05 -2.09
CA SER A 79 -14.09 -6.33 -1.36
C SER A 79 -12.79 -7.06 -1.68
N GLU A 80 -12.28 -7.85 -0.72
CA GLU A 80 -11.04 -8.65 -0.84
C GLU A 80 -11.04 -9.60 -2.04
#